data_AF-A0A397IM39-F1
#
_entry.id   AF-A0A397IM39-F1
#
_cell.length_a   1.000
_cell.length_b   1.000
_cell.length_c   1.000
_cell.angle_alpha   90.00
_cell.angle_beta   90.00
_cell.angle_gamma   90.00
#
_symmetry.space_group_name_H-M   'P 1'
#
loop_
_entity.id
_entity.type
_entity.pdbx_description
1 polymer ?
#
loop_
_entity_poly.entity_id
_entity_poly.type
_entity_poly.pdbx_seq_one_letter_code
_entity_poly.pdbx_strand_id
1 'polypeptide(L)' 'MVPCEEVQFLWNANNEGMIWTIDGISLQGLTGRGLFGNGLNGFINPPDSRKHFTLEQVELTIPHKKSWQLLYDLNNS' A
#
# COMPACT_ATOMS: atom_id res chain seq x y z
N MET A 1 -7.58 26.81 12.34
CA MET A 1 -7.53 25.37 12.01
C MET A 1 -7.24 25.25 10.52
N VAL A 2 -6.28 24.42 10.12
CA VAL A 2 -6.08 24.11 8.69
C VAL A 2 -7.17 23.09 8.30
N PRO A 3 -7.96 23.32 7.24
CA PRO A 3 -8.98 22.37 6.83
C PRO A 3 -8.33 21.04 6.40
N CYS A 4 -8.96 19.93 6.79
CA CYS A 4 -8.61 18.61 6.30
C CYS A 4 -9.17 18.45 4.89
N GLU A 5 -8.33 18.62 3.87
CA GLU A 5 -8.74 18.56 2.46
C GLU A 5 -8.69 17.14 1.88
N GLU A 6 -8.01 16.20 2.54
CA GLU A 6 -7.80 14.85 2.02
C GLU A 6 -7.67 13.83 3.16
N VAL A 7 -8.30 12.67 2.98
CA VAL A 7 -8.16 11.49 3.82
C VAL A 7 -7.58 10.37 2.97
N GLN A 8 -6.58 9.66 3.48
CA GLN A 8 -5.95 8.53 2.81
C GLN A 8 -6.25 7.24 3.57
N PHE A 9 -6.62 6.20 2.84
CA PHE A 9 -6.70 4.85 3.36
C PHE A 9 -5.35 4.15 3.17
N LEU A 10 -4.72 3.78 4.28
CA LEU A 10 -3.46 3.05 4.29
C LEU A 10 -3.73 1.56 4.51
N TRP A 11 -3.14 0.75 3.64
CA TRP A 11 -3.20 -0.70 3.68
C TRP A 11 -1.81 -1.29 3.47
N ASN A 12 -1.37 -2.14 4.40
CA ASN A 12 -0.18 -2.96 4.22
C ASN A 12 -0.47 -4.38 4.71
N ALA A 13 -0.64 -5.32 3.78
CA ALA A 13 -0.72 -6.75 4.05
C ALA A 13 0.36 -7.54 3.30
N ASN A 14 1.36 -6.84 2.75
CA ASN A 14 2.48 -7.43 2.02
C ASN A 14 2.09 -8.33 0.80
N ASN A 15 0.85 -8.23 0.32
CA ASN A 15 0.29 -8.91 -0.85
C ASN A 15 -0.29 -7.89 -1.86
N GLU A 16 -0.95 -8.38 -2.90
CA GLU A 16 -1.74 -7.57 -3.83
C GLU A 16 -3.22 -7.47 -3.40
N GLY A 17 -3.85 -6.35 -3.76
CA GLY A 17 -5.28 -6.11 -3.54
C GLY A 17 -5.85 -5.10 -4.54
N MET A 18 -7.17 -4.94 -4.53
CA MET A 18 -7.88 -3.97 -5.37
C MET A 18 -9.02 -3.34 -4.58
N ILE A 19 -9.11 -2.01 -4.64
CA ILE A 19 -10.22 -1.24 -4.07
C ILE A 19 -11.32 -1.16 -5.11
N TRP A 20 -12.55 -1.46 -4.70
CA TRP A 20 -13.75 -1.42 -5.53
C TRP A 20 -14.80 -0.49 -4.91
N THR A 21 -15.58 0.20 -5.74
CA THR A 21 -16.84 0.82 -5.30
C THR A 21 -17.87 -0.26 -4.98
N ILE A 22 -18.95 0.13 -4.30
CA ILE A 22 -20.10 -0.75 -4.04
C ILE A 22 -20.78 -1.23 -5.34
N ASP A 23 -20.61 -0.48 -6.44
CA ASP A 23 -21.13 -0.82 -7.77
C ASP A 23 -20.19 -1.72 -8.58
N GLY A 24 -19.06 -2.15 -7.98
CA GLY A 24 -18.10 -3.02 -8.63
C GLY A 24 -17.15 -2.31 -9.60
N ILE A 25 -16.94 -0.99 -9.45
CA ILE A 25 -15.97 -0.23 -10.24
C ILE A 25 -14.62 -0.24 -9.52
N SER A 26 -13.55 -0.67 -10.19
CA SER A 26 -12.19 -0.66 -9.64
C SER A 26 -11.66 0.77 -9.51
N LEU A 27 -11.09 1.12 -8.36
CA LEU A 27 -10.54 2.45 -8.08
C LEU A 27 -9.01 2.47 -8.03
N GLN A 28 -8.40 1.53 -7.30
CA GLN A 28 -6.97 1.56 -7.04
C GLN A 28 -6.44 0.16 -6.70
N GLY A 29 -5.33 -0.22 -7.34
CA GLY A 29 -4.55 -1.39 -6.96
C GLY A 29 -3.71 -1.13 -5.72
N LEU A 30 -3.63 -2.13 -4.84
CA LEU A 30 -2.76 -2.15 -3.68
C LEU A 30 -1.67 -3.18 -3.94
N THR A 31 -0.42 -2.79 -3.69
CA THR A 31 0.73 -3.68 -3.89
C THR A 31 1.61 -3.67 -2.64
N GLY A 32 2.21 -4.82 -2.36
CA GLY A 32 3.21 -5.03 -1.32
C GLY A 32 4.39 -5.81 -1.90
N ARG A 33 5.14 -6.53 -1.06
CA ARG A 33 6.28 -7.32 -1.54
C ARG A 33 5.86 -8.63 -2.21
N GLY A 34 4.56 -8.86 -2.39
CA GLY A 34 3.99 -10.01 -3.10
C GLY A 34 4.10 -9.97 -4.63
N LEU A 35 4.42 -8.81 -5.23
CA LEU A 35 4.31 -8.55 -6.68
C LEU A 35 4.97 -9.59 -7.60
N PHE A 36 6.08 -10.18 -7.17
CA PHE A 36 6.82 -11.20 -7.92
C PHE A 36 6.44 -12.63 -7.54
N GLY A 37 5.26 -12.79 -6.94
CA GLY A 37 4.72 -14.05 -6.47
C GLY A 37 5.27 -14.52 -5.13
N ASN A 38 5.23 -15.83 -4.99
CA ASN A 38 5.38 -16.54 -3.73
C ASN A 38 6.57 -17.51 -3.78
N GLY A 39 7.70 -17.11 -4.38
CA GLY A 39 8.82 -18.05 -4.48
C GLY A 39 9.38 -18.45 -3.11
N LEU A 40 9.59 -19.75 -2.90
CA LEU A 40 10.20 -20.30 -1.68
C LEU A 40 11.67 -19.86 -1.60
N ASN A 41 11.99 -18.94 -0.70
CA ASN A 41 13.34 -18.42 -0.47
C ASN A 41 14.02 -17.83 -1.73
N GLY A 42 13.26 -17.27 -2.67
CA GLY A 42 13.81 -16.63 -3.86
C GLY A 42 12.74 -16.09 -4.81
N PHE A 43 13.10 -15.16 -5.69
CA PHE A 43 12.14 -14.51 -6.58
C PHE A 43 11.63 -15.41 -7.72
N ILE A 44 12.48 -16.30 -8.23
CA ILE A 44 12.16 -17.20 -9.37
C ILE A 44 12.02 -18.67 -8.95
N ASN A 45 12.04 -18.92 -7.65
CA ASN A 45 11.91 -20.26 -7.09
C ASN A 45 10.46 -20.76 -7.18
N PRO A 46 10.24 -22.08 -7.07
CA PRO A 46 8.89 -22.64 -7.00
C PRO A 46 8.04 -21.96 -5.92
N PRO A 47 6.72 -21.82 -6.12
CA PRO A 47 5.83 -21.23 -5.13
C PRO A 47 5.84 -21.98 -3.79
N ASP A 48 5.85 -21.26 -2.66
CA ASP A 48 5.64 -21.82 -1.32
C ASP A 48 4.14 -21.99 -1.04
N SER A 49 3.66 -23.23 -1.05
CA SER A 49 2.24 -23.53 -0.79
C SER A 49 1.74 -23.13 0.61
N ARG A 50 2.64 -22.71 1.51
CA ARG A 50 2.33 -22.34 2.90
C ARG A 50 2.67 -20.89 3.23
N LYS A 51 2.88 -20.03 2.23
CA LYS A 51 3.08 -18.60 2.51
C LYS A 51 1.78 -17.97 3.01
N HIS A 52 1.88 -17.37 4.19
CA HIS A 52 0.81 -16.59 4.80
C HIS A 52 1.25 -15.13 4.87
N PHE A 53 0.29 -14.24 4.71
CA PHE A 53 0.49 -12.80 4.84
C PHE A 53 -0.22 -12.33 6.10
N THR A 54 0.39 -11.36 6.78
CA THR A 54 -0.20 -10.70 7.94
C THR A 54 -0.59 -9.29 7.54
N LEU A 55 -1.76 -8.87 7.99
CA LEU A 55 -2.19 -7.49 7.88
C LEU A 55 -1.42 -6.64 8.90
N GLU A 56 -0.50 -5.82 8.41
CA GLU A 56 0.38 -5.00 9.24
C GLU A 56 -0.22 -3.62 9.50
N GLN A 57 -0.97 -3.06 8.55
CA GLN A 57 -1.56 -1.73 8.69
C GLN A 57 -2.92 -1.64 7.98
N VAL A 58 -3.91 -1.08 8.69
CA VAL A 58 -5.22 -0.66 8.13
C VAL A 58 -5.69 0.58 8.86
N GLU A 59 -5.51 1.75 8.24
CA GLU A 59 -5.73 3.02 8.91
C GLU A 59 -6.33 4.06 7.96
N LEU A 60 -7.14 4.97 8.51
CA LEU A 60 -7.51 6.21 7.84
C LEU A 60 -6.63 7.33 8.38
N THR A 61 -5.93 8.01 7.49
CA THR A 61 -4.96 9.04 7.85
C THR A 61 -5.26 10.36 7.16
N ILE A 62 -4.78 11.45 7.76
CA ILE A 62 -4.87 12.79 7.21
C ILE A 62 -3.43 13.27 7.02
N PRO A 63 -2.86 13.15 5.82
CA PRO A 63 -1.47 13.51 5.59
C PRO A 63 -1.28 15.03 5.68
N HIS A 64 -0.22 15.46 6.36
CA HIS A 64 0.16 16.88 6.39
C HIS A 64 0.93 17.24 5.11
N LYS A 65 0.21 17.69 4.07
CA LYS A 65 0.75 17.93 2.70
C LYS A 65 2.04 18.76 2.65
N LYS A 66 2.13 19.82 3.48
CA LYS A 66 3.34 20.66 3.53
C LYS A 66 4.56 19.92 4.07
N SER A 67 4.36 18.99 5.01
CA SER A 67 5.46 18.17 5.54
C SER A 67 5.92 17.16 4.51
N TRP A 68 4.98 16.58 3.75
CA TRP A 68 5.30 15.70 2.64
C TRP A 68 6.09 16.40 1.53
N GLN A 69 5.65 17.61 1.14
CA GLN A 69 6.38 18.41 0.15
C GLN A 69 7.81 18.70 0.63
N LEU A 70 7.96 19.11 1.89
CA LEU A 70 9.28 19.37 2.46
C LEU A 70 10.18 18.13 2.46
N LEU A 71 9.64 16.96 2.82
CA LEU A 71 10.37 15.69 2.76
C LEU A 71 10.81 15.36 1.34
N TYR A 72 9.93 15.58 0.36
CA TYR A 72 10.24 15.37 -1.05
C TYR A 72 11.35 16.31 -1.52
N ASP A 73 11.26 17.60 -1.21
CA ASP A 73 12.26 18.59 -1.59
C ASP A 73 13.64 18.25 -1.02
N LEU A 74 13.70 17.80 0.25
CA LEU A 74 14.93 17.37 0.91
C LEU A 74 15.56 16.14 0.25
N ASN A 75 14.75 15.16 -0.15
CA ASN A 75 15.26 13.91 -0.73
C ASN A 75 15.70 14.05 -2.19
N ASN A 76 15.36 15.16 -2.85
CA ASN A 76 15.69 15.43 -4.26
C ASN A 76 16.62 16.65 -4.44
N SER A 77 17.18 17.18 -3.34
CA SER A 77 18.16 18.29 -3.34
C SER A 77 19.62 17.84 -3.41
#